data_AF-A0A1B9MQD5-F1
#
_entry.id   AF-A0A1B9MQD5-F1
#
_cell.length_a   1.000
_cell.length_b   1.000
_cell.length_c   1.000
_cell.angle_alpha   90.00
_cell.angle_beta   90.00
_cell.angle_gamma   90.00
#
_symmetry.space_group_name_H-M   'P 1'
#
loop_
_entity.id
_entity.type
_entity.pdbx_description
1 polymer ?
#
loop_
_entity_poly.entity_id
_entity_poly.type
_entity_poly.pdbx_seq_one_letter_code
_entity_poly.pdbx_strand_id
1 'polypeptide(L)'
;MLDIINFMESSYKDNPELKHKLELVKKLITYLSEHDIERSVGEIIPILGNNTGYSEYRIINDCESDNPALWSEYQYNGEKVRLNTGDIVITMKK
;
A
#
# COMPACT_ATOMS: atom_id res chain seq x y z
N MET A 1 14.95 17.70 2.36
CA MET A 1 13.73 16.95 2.68
C MET A 1 13.39 17.00 4.17
N LEU A 2 14.36 16.80 5.07
CA LEU A 2 14.11 16.96 6.52
C LEU A 2 13.54 18.33 6.89
N ASP A 3 13.96 19.42 6.25
CA ASP A 3 13.45 20.77 6.56
C ASP A 3 11.96 20.93 6.27
N ILE A 4 11.47 20.29 5.19
CA ILE A 4 10.05 20.30 4.83
C ILE A 4 9.24 19.48 5.85
N ILE A 5 9.77 18.33 6.27
CA ILE A 5 9.16 17.47 7.28
C ILE A 5 9.07 18.20 8.63
N ASN A 6 10.16 18.84 9.06
CA ASN A 6 10.22 19.60 10.31
C ASN A 6 9.27 20.82 10.28
N PHE A 7 9.17 21.50 9.13
CA PHE A 7 8.19 22.58 8.95
C PHE A 7 6.75 22.07 9.09
N MET A 8 6.42 20.94 8.48
CA MET A 8 5.10 20.31 8.60
C MET A 8 4.78 19.93 10.05
N GLU A 9 5.74 19.37 10.81
CA GLU A 9 5.54 19.07 12.23
C GLU A 9 5.20 20.31 13.06
N SER A 10 5.92 21.41 12.81
CA SER A 10 5.71 22.66 13.53
C SER A 10 4.33 23.27 13.29
N SER A 11 3.78 23.06 12.09
CA SER A 11 2.52 23.66 11.65
C SER A 11 1.27 22.86 12.06
N TYR A 12 1.41 21.57 12.38
CA TYR A 12 0.28 20.66 12.66
C TYR A 12 0.36 19.94 14.00
N LYS A 13 1.17 20.46 14.94
CA LYS A 13 1.49 19.84 16.23
C LYS A 13 0.26 19.35 17.03
N ASP A 14 -0.88 20.02 16.87
CA ASP A 14 -2.12 19.76 17.63
C ASP A 14 -3.21 19.02 16.83
N ASN A 15 -2.92 18.49 15.64
CA ASN A 15 -3.88 17.69 14.85
C ASN A 15 -3.47 16.21 14.80
N PRO A 16 -4.12 15.32 15.59
CA PRO A 16 -3.77 13.90 15.66
C PRO A 16 -3.87 13.16 14.33
N GLU A 17 -4.84 13.50 13.48
CA GLU A 17 -5.03 12.86 12.18
C GLU A 17 -3.87 13.21 11.22
N LEU A 18 -3.52 14.49 11.17
CA LEU A 18 -2.39 14.97 10.37
C LEU A 18 -1.06 14.39 10.87
N LYS A 19 -0.92 14.17 12.17
CA LYS A 19 0.26 13.52 12.74
C LYS A 19 0.46 12.11 12.19
N HIS A 20 -0.60 11.29 12.12
CA HIS A 20 -0.50 9.94 11.56
C HIS A 20 -0.17 9.94 10.06
N LYS A 21 -0.77 10.86 9.29
CA LYS A 21 -0.46 11.04 7.87
C LYS A 21 0.99 11.47 7.67
N LEU A 22 1.49 12.39 8.50
CA LEU A 22 2.88 12.85 8.45
C LEU A 22 3.87 11.73 8.78
N GLU A 23 3.58 10.91 9.79
CA GLU A 23 4.40 9.74 10.11
C GLU A 23 4.48 8.73 8.96
N LEU A 24 3.38 8.50 8.23
CA LEU A 24 3.41 7.67 7.02
C LEU A 24 4.30 8.30 5.94
N VAL A 25 4.14 9.60 5.67
CA VAL A 25 4.94 10.32 4.67
C VAL A 25 6.43 10.27 4.99
N LYS A 26 6.81 10.40 6.27
CA LYS A 26 8.21 10.27 6.71
C LYS A 26 8.77 8.89 6.37
N LYS A 27 8.06 7.83 6.74
CA LYS A 27 8.50 6.45 6.47
C LYS A 27 8.68 6.20 4.98
N LEU A 28 7.75 6.68 4.16
CA LEU A 28 7.87 6.60 2.71
C LEU A 28 9.11 7.37 2.24
N ILE A 29 9.26 8.65 2.60
CA ILE A 29 10.42 9.47 2.19
C ILE A 29 11.75 8.81 2.59
N THR A 30 11.87 8.30 3.81
CA THR A 30 13.08 7.60 4.27
C THR A 30 13.37 6.40 3.38
N TYR A 31 12.40 5.52 3.17
CA TYR A 31 12.54 4.35 2.29
C TYR A 31 12.98 4.75 0.88
N LEU A 32 12.29 5.74 0.30
CA LEU A 32 12.58 6.26 -1.04
C LEU A 32 13.96 6.93 -1.14
N SER A 33 14.51 7.45 -0.03
CA SER A 33 15.84 8.08 0.00
C SER A 33 17.00 7.08 0.09
N GLU A 34 16.72 5.87 0.56
CA GLU A 34 17.71 4.80 0.76
C GLU A 34 17.82 3.88 -0.47
N HIS A 35 16.91 4.00 -1.43
CA HIS A 35 16.80 3.11 -2.59
C HIS A 35 16.85 3.91 -3.89
N ASP A 36 17.49 3.35 -4.92
CA ASP A 36 17.49 3.92 -6.27
C ASP A 36 16.18 3.54 -6.98
N ILE A 37 15.18 4.41 -6.81
CA ILE A 37 13.83 4.23 -7.32
C ILE A 37 13.55 5.14 -8.50
N GLU A 38 12.68 4.69 -9.40
CA GLU A 38 12.14 5.57 -10.43
C GLU A 38 11.26 6.65 -9.78
N ARG A 39 11.47 7.92 -10.15
CA ARG A 39 10.81 9.08 -9.51
C ARG A 39 9.37 9.31 -9.99
N SER A 40 8.72 8.26 -10.51
CA SER A 40 7.36 8.29 -11.02
C SER A 40 6.51 7.20 -10.38
N VAL A 41 5.26 7.55 -10.07
CA VAL A 41 4.24 6.56 -9.69
C VAL A 41 3.62 6.04 -10.98
N GLY A 42 3.73 4.74 -11.23
CA GLY A 42 3.12 4.10 -12.40
C GLY A 42 1.59 4.07 -12.30
N GLU A 43 1.07 3.38 -11.28
CA GLU A 43 -0.37 3.22 -11.06
C GLU A 43 -0.68 3.16 -9.55
N ILE A 44 -1.89 3.60 -9.16
CA ILE A 44 -2.45 3.38 -7.82
C ILE A 44 -3.65 2.46 -7.97
N ILE A 45 -3.49 1.19 -7.59
CA ILE A 45 -4.52 0.16 -7.72
C ILE A 45 -5.25 0.02 -6.37
N PRO A 46 -6.52 0.43 -6.24
CA PRO A 46 -7.29 0.17 -5.04
C PRO A 46 -7.65 -1.31 -4.95
N ILE A 47 -7.19 -2.00 -3.92
CA ILE A 47 -7.66 -3.36 -3.61
C ILE A 47 -9.05 -3.24 -3.02
N LEU A 48 -10.06 -3.32 -3.89
CA LEU A 48 -11.46 -3.34 -3.48
C LEU A 48 -11.76 -4.64 -2.72
N GLY A 49 -12.62 -4.55 -1.71
CA GLY A 49 -13.05 -5.72 -0.94
C GLY A 49 -13.70 -6.74 -1.87
N ASN A 50 -13.00 -7.84 -2.13
CA ASN A 50 -13.61 -8.96 -2.79
C ASN A 50 -14.46 -9.67 -1.74
N ASN A 51 -15.74 -9.93 -2.05
CA ASN A 51 -16.63 -10.74 -1.23
C ASN A 51 -16.21 -12.24 -1.22
N THR A 52 -14.92 -12.50 -1.04
CA THR A 52 -14.31 -13.82 -0.89
C THR A 52 -14.42 -14.16 0.59
N GLY A 53 -15.53 -14.78 0.98
CA GLY A 53 -15.99 -14.95 2.37
C GLY A 53 -15.04 -15.60 3.38
N TYR A 54 -13.78 -15.88 3.03
CA TYR A 54 -12.82 -16.60 3.88
C TYR A 54 -11.37 -16.07 3.83
N SER A 55 -11.04 -15.10 2.96
CA SER A 55 -9.67 -14.56 2.84
C SER A 55 -9.71 -13.04 2.87
N GLU A 56 -9.38 -12.43 4.02
CA GLU A 56 -9.49 -10.98 4.16
C GLU A 56 -8.52 -10.22 3.24
N TYR A 57 -7.28 -10.67 3.00
CA TYR A 57 -6.31 -9.91 2.19
C TYR A 57 -5.17 -10.76 1.59
N ARG A 58 -5.45 -11.56 0.57
CA ARG A 58 -4.41 -12.10 -0.31
C ARG A 58 -4.69 -11.63 -1.73
N ILE A 59 -3.65 -11.21 -2.46
CA ILE A 59 -3.72 -11.02 -3.93
C ILE A 59 -4.14 -12.35 -4.61
N ILE A 60 -4.03 -13.46 -3.89
CA ILE A 60 -4.47 -14.79 -4.29
C ILE A 60 -5.49 -15.32 -3.28
N ASN A 61 -6.73 -15.51 -3.68
CA ASN A 61 -7.72 -16.18 -2.84
C ASN A 61 -7.44 -17.69 -2.80
N ASP A 62 -7.12 -18.18 -1.61
CA ASP A 62 -6.96 -19.59 -1.30
C ASP A 62 -8.29 -20.08 -0.70
N CYS A 63 -9.03 -20.85 -1.48
CA CYS A 63 -10.35 -21.38 -1.10
C CYS A 63 -10.23 -22.57 -0.13
N GLU A 64 -9.34 -22.45 0.87
CA GLU A 64 -8.97 -23.51 1.82
C GLU A 64 -8.56 -24.81 1.10
N SER A 65 -7.84 -24.67 -0.01
CA SER A 65 -7.41 -25.80 -0.81
C SER A 65 -5.92 -25.73 -1.07
N ASP A 66 -5.21 -26.80 -0.74
CA ASP A 66 -3.81 -26.96 -1.11
C ASP A 66 -3.61 -27.14 -2.63
N ASN A 67 -4.70 -27.19 -3.42
CA ASN A 67 -4.63 -27.24 -4.88
C ASN A 67 -4.55 -25.82 -5.46
N PRO A 68 -3.39 -25.38 -6.00
CA PRO A 68 -3.22 -24.04 -6.54
C PRO A 68 -4.11 -23.76 -7.76
N ALA A 69 -4.62 -24.79 -8.44
CA ALA A 69 -5.55 -24.61 -9.56
C ALA A 69 -6.93 -24.06 -9.12
N LEU A 70 -7.24 -24.16 -7.82
CA LEU A 70 -8.47 -23.62 -7.24
C LEU A 70 -8.28 -22.21 -6.67
N TRP A 71 -7.06 -21.68 -6.72
CA TRP A 71 -6.77 -20.34 -6.25
C TRP A 71 -7.21 -19.31 -7.27
N SER A 72 -7.83 -18.22 -6.80
CA SER A 72 -8.30 -17.13 -7.66
C SER A 72 -7.45 -15.88 -7.44
N GLU A 73 -6.67 -15.48 -8.45
CA GLU A 73 -5.88 -14.24 -8.43
C GLU A 73 -6.80 -13.00 -8.48
N TYR A 74 -6.44 -11.97 -7.72
CA TYR A 74 -7.07 -10.65 -7.77
C TYR A 74 -6.90 -10.05 -9.16
N GLN A 75 -7.98 -9.46 -9.68
CA GLN A 75 -7.97 -8.80 -10.97
C GLN A 75 -8.48 -7.37 -10.84
N TYR A 76 -7.82 -6.45 -11.55
CA TYR A 76 -8.21 -5.06 -11.70
C TYR A 76 -8.31 -4.75 -13.19
N ASN A 77 -9.44 -4.18 -13.64
CA ASN A 77 -9.72 -3.93 -15.06
C ASN A 77 -9.55 -5.15 -16.00
N GLY A 78 -9.80 -6.37 -15.49
CA GLY A 78 -9.66 -7.61 -16.25
C GLY A 78 -8.22 -8.15 -16.33
N GLU A 79 -7.26 -7.48 -15.68
CA GLU A 79 -5.87 -7.91 -15.62
C GLU A 79 -5.53 -8.45 -14.23
N LYS A 80 -4.72 -9.51 -14.20
CA LYS A 80 -4.22 -10.10 -12.94
C LYS A 80 -3.20 -9.16 -12.32
N VAL A 81 -3.46 -8.74 -11.07
CA VAL A 81 -2.51 -7.89 -10.34
C VAL A 81 -1.44 -8.77 -9.72
N ARG A 82 -0.17 -8.37 -9.92
CA ARG A 82 1.00 -9.04 -9.34
C ARG A 82 1.89 -7.99 -8.68
N LEU A 83 2.51 -8.37 -7.56
CA LEU A 83 3.52 -7.52 -6.93
C LEU A 83 4.87 -7.77 -7.57
N ASN A 84 5.55 -6.68 -7.89
CA ASN A 84 6.92 -6.64 -8.36
C ASN A 84 7.82 -5.97 -7.30
N THR A 85 9.12 -6.07 -7.50
CA THR A 85 10.09 -5.34 -6.68
C THR A 85 9.85 -3.84 -6.81
N GLY A 86 9.69 -3.15 -5.68
CA GLY A 86 9.43 -1.71 -5.63
C GLY A 86 7.96 -1.34 -5.41
N ASP A 87 7.03 -2.29 -5.51
CA ASP A 87 5.62 -2.04 -5.21
C ASP A 87 5.41 -1.79 -3.71
N ILE A 88 4.52 -0.84 -3.39
CA ILE A 88 4.19 -0.46 -2.01
C ILE A 88 2.75 -0.86 -1.70
N VAL A 89 2.57 -1.68 -0.67
CA VAL A 89 1.24 -2.08 -0.17
C VAL A 89 0.87 -1.20 1.03
N ILE A 90 -0.29 -0.55 0.95
CA ILE A 90 -0.83 0.30 2.02
C ILE A 90 -2.18 -0.24 2.48
N THR A 91 -2.29 -0.56 3.77
CA THR A 91 -3.55 -1.04 4.36
C THR A 91 -4.45 0.14 4.74
N MET A 92 -5.71 0.09 4.31
CA MET A 92 -6.71 1.09 4.68
C MET A 92 -7.23 0.87 6.11
N LYS A 93 -7.66 1.93 6.78
CA LYS A 93 -8.26 1.86 8.12
C LYS A 93 -9.57 1.05 8.04
N LYS A 94 -9.73 0.05 8.91
CA LYS A 94 -10.99 -0.68 9.12
C LYS A 94 -11.99 0.17 9.90
#